data_AF-A0A2S1LM34-F1
#
_entry.id   AF-A0A2S1LM34-F1
#
_cell.length_a   1.000
_cell.length_b   1.000
_cell.length_c   1.000
_cell.angle_alpha   90.00
_cell.angle_beta   90.00
_cell.angle_gamma   90.00
#
_symmetry.space_group_name_H-M   'P 1'
#
loop_
_entity.id
_entity.type
_entity.pdbx_description
1 polymer ?
#
loop_
_entity_poly.entity_id
_entity_poly.type
_entity_poly.pdbx_seq_one_letter_code
_entity_poly.pdbx_strand_id
1 'polypeptide(L)'
;MKAIVTISITLLFSILGYSQNLKKKTVYFLFEKNKTDSVRNLGYKFYREKEKGYVFNLMDRRITLLYKNKQKSDTLPLSKLKNYKITPISKLDAMMEEWYKTNYEVITKGKGLFHYRDRNIVFKTFLIEIINDKQFVVYPVTWRNQNATD
;
A
#
# COMPACT_ATOMS: atom_id res chain seq x y z
N MET A 1 33.72 30.68 -39.91
CA MET A 1 34.20 29.55 -39.10
C MET A 1 33.00 28.84 -38.48
N LYS A 2 32.74 27.57 -38.83
CA LYS A 2 31.64 26.79 -38.26
C LYS A 2 32.18 26.03 -37.05
N ALA A 3 31.82 26.45 -35.84
CA ALA A 3 32.14 25.70 -34.63
C ALA A 3 31.22 24.47 -34.58
N ILE A 4 31.80 23.29 -34.81
CA ILE A 4 31.11 22.02 -34.55
C ILE A 4 31.14 21.83 -33.04
N VAL A 5 30.01 22.08 -32.40
CA VAL A 5 29.80 21.84 -30.96
C VAL A 5 29.48 20.36 -30.80
N THR A 6 30.52 19.53 -30.67
CA THR A 6 30.36 18.12 -30.30
C THR A 6 30.17 18.02 -28.78
N ILE A 7 28.99 18.42 -28.28
CA ILE A 7 28.62 18.18 -26.89
C ILE A 7 28.45 16.67 -26.71
N SER A 8 29.38 16.08 -25.96
CA SER A 8 29.44 14.68 -25.60
C SER A 8 28.11 14.18 -25.01
N ILE A 9 27.41 13.35 -25.80
CA ILE A 9 26.18 12.63 -25.41
C ILE A 9 26.40 11.73 -24.18
N THR A 10 27.65 11.42 -23.82
CA THR A 10 28.01 10.64 -22.63
C THR A 10 27.70 11.32 -21.29
N LEU A 11 27.53 12.65 -21.23
CA LEU A 11 27.19 13.34 -19.98
C LEU A 11 25.66 13.36 -19.68
N LEU A 12 24.82 13.03 -20.66
CA LEU A 12 23.35 13.03 -20.48
C LEU A 12 22.82 11.74 -19.85
N PHE A 13 23.59 10.65 -19.86
CA PHE A 13 23.19 9.38 -19.25
C PHE A 13 23.56 9.22 -17.77
N SER A 14 24.46 10.05 -17.24
CA SER A 14 24.85 10.01 -15.81
C SER A 14 23.80 10.60 -14.86
N ILE A 15 22.81 11.33 -15.38
CA ILE A 15 21.78 12.02 -14.57
C ILE A 15 20.54 11.14 -14.33
N LEU A 16 20.40 10.00 -15.02
CA LEU A 16 19.20 9.14 -14.94
C LEU A 16 19.23 8.10 -13.80
N GLY A 17 20.33 8.02 -13.02
CA GLY A 17 20.58 6.91 -12.08
C GLY A 17 20.10 7.09 -10.63
N TYR A 18 19.61 8.27 -10.21
CA TYR A 18 19.44 8.58 -8.77
C TYR A 18 18.01 8.80 -8.29
N SER A 19 17.00 8.30 -8.99
CA SER A 19 15.69 8.10 -8.35
C SER A 19 15.70 6.76 -7.61
N GLN A 20 16.29 6.73 -6.42
CA GLN A 20 16.19 5.59 -5.50
C GLN A 20 14.74 5.49 -5.01
N ASN A 21 13.87 4.87 -5.80
CA ASN A 21 12.53 4.51 -5.35
C ASN A 21 12.66 3.50 -4.20
N LEU A 22 12.43 3.96 -2.97
CA LEU A 22 12.48 3.11 -1.78
C LEU A 22 11.58 1.87 -1.99
N LYS A 23 12.18 0.68 -1.92
CA LYS A 23 11.47 -0.57 -2.22
C LYS A 23 10.45 -0.86 -1.12
N LYS A 24 9.17 -0.78 -1.45
CA LYS A 24 8.07 -1.09 -0.52
C LYS A 24 8.02 -2.58 -0.18
N LYS A 25 7.63 -2.91 1.05
CA LYS A 25 7.28 -4.29 1.45
C LYS A 25 5.86 -4.60 0.98
N THR A 26 5.58 -5.82 0.54
CA THR A 26 4.21 -6.22 0.15
C THR A 26 3.49 -6.87 1.32
N VAL A 27 2.25 -6.47 1.56
CA VAL A 27 1.38 -7.08 2.58
C VAL A 27 0.01 -7.41 2.00
N TYR A 28 -0.56 -8.51 2.49
CA TYR A 28 -1.89 -9.00 2.11
C TYR A 28 -2.77 -9.11 3.35
N PHE A 29 -3.95 -8.52 3.34
CA PHE A 29 -4.96 -8.70 4.37
C PHE A 29 -6.11 -9.53 3.86
N LEU A 30 -6.66 -10.39 4.71
CA LEU A 30 -7.95 -11.02 4.46
C LEU A 30 -9.05 -10.10 5.00
N PHE A 31 -10.03 -9.77 4.16
CA PHE A 31 -11.21 -9.02 4.56
C PHE A 31 -12.24 -9.98 5.15
N GLU A 32 -12.61 -9.74 6.39
CA GLU A 32 -13.65 -10.48 7.09
C GLU A 32 -14.86 -9.57 7.26
N LYS A 33 -15.97 -9.94 6.62
CA LYS A 33 -17.23 -9.22 6.79
C LYS A 33 -17.76 -9.48 8.19
N ASN A 34 -18.09 -8.43 8.93
CA ASN A 34 -18.70 -8.58 10.24
C ASN A 34 -20.08 -9.23 10.08
N LYS A 35 -20.35 -10.26 10.88
CA LYS A 35 -21.60 -11.03 10.88
C LYS A 35 -22.60 -10.52 11.92
N THR A 36 -22.22 -9.53 12.71
CA THR A 36 -23.01 -9.00 13.84
C THR A 36 -23.04 -7.48 13.81
N ASP A 37 -24.21 -6.88 14.07
CA ASP A 37 -24.39 -5.42 14.10
C ASP A 37 -23.75 -4.76 15.35
N SER A 38 -23.11 -5.53 16.22
CA SER A 38 -22.71 -5.08 17.56
C SER A 38 -21.45 -4.21 17.61
N VAL A 39 -20.60 -4.22 16.56
CA VAL A 39 -19.33 -3.49 16.58
C VAL A 39 -19.32 -2.40 15.51
N ARG A 40 -19.47 -1.14 15.96
CA ARG A 40 -19.40 0.10 15.17
C ARG A 40 -18.46 -0.04 13.96
N ASN A 41 -19.04 -0.23 12.78
CA ASN A 41 -18.42 -0.13 11.46
C ASN A 41 -17.19 -1.02 11.18
N LEU A 42 -16.87 -2.04 11.98
CA LEU A 42 -15.80 -3.01 11.67
C LEU A 42 -16.28 -4.08 10.71
N GLY A 43 -15.35 -4.59 9.89
CA GLY A 43 -15.66 -5.57 8.84
C GLY A 43 -16.67 -5.03 7.82
N TYR A 44 -16.71 -3.71 7.63
CA TYR A 44 -17.68 -3.04 6.76
C TYR A 44 -17.02 -2.55 5.48
N LYS A 45 -17.72 -2.75 4.36
CA LYS A 45 -17.33 -2.30 3.02
C LYS A 45 -18.39 -1.34 2.50
N PHE A 46 -18.00 -0.14 2.12
CA PHE A 46 -18.93 0.86 1.59
C PHE A 46 -18.27 1.74 0.53
N TYR A 47 -19.07 2.23 -0.41
CA TYR A 47 -18.60 3.17 -1.41
C TYR A 47 -18.57 4.59 -0.83
N ARG A 48 -17.51 5.35 -1.13
CA ARG A 48 -17.38 6.75 -0.71
C ARG A 48 -17.18 7.64 -1.92
N GLU A 49 -18.21 8.41 -2.27
CA GLU A 49 -18.24 9.30 -3.44
C GLU A 49 -17.04 10.25 -3.50
N LYS A 50 -16.72 10.91 -2.36
CA LYS A 50 -15.60 11.86 -2.27
C LYS A 50 -14.25 11.24 -2.64
N GLU A 51 -14.05 9.96 -2.35
CA GLU A 51 -12.81 9.24 -2.66
C GLU A 51 -12.88 8.43 -3.96
N LYS A 52 -14.07 8.38 -4.60
CA LYS A 52 -14.36 7.59 -5.81
C LYS A 52 -13.86 6.15 -5.69
N GLY A 53 -14.21 5.51 -4.58
CA GLY A 53 -13.70 4.19 -4.23
C GLY A 53 -14.44 3.51 -3.10
N TYR A 54 -14.10 2.24 -2.89
CA TYR A 54 -14.60 1.42 -1.80
C TYR A 54 -13.68 1.51 -0.58
N VAL A 55 -14.27 1.81 0.55
CA VAL A 55 -13.62 1.81 1.86
C VAL A 55 -13.86 0.45 2.51
N PHE A 56 -12.80 -0.12 3.07
CA PHE A 56 -12.83 -1.33 3.87
C PHE A 56 -12.34 -1.02 5.28
N ASN A 57 -13.21 -1.19 6.27
CA ASN A 57 -12.81 -1.18 7.67
C ASN A 57 -12.49 -2.62 8.08
N LEU A 58 -11.25 -2.89 8.48
CA LEU A 58 -10.89 -4.22 8.96
C LEU A 58 -11.44 -4.46 10.37
N MET A 59 -11.27 -5.68 10.87
CA MET A 59 -11.60 -6.03 12.25
C MET A 59 -10.68 -5.35 13.29
N ASP A 60 -9.55 -4.77 12.86
CA ASP A 60 -8.75 -3.85 13.68
C ASP A 60 -9.20 -2.40 13.41
N ARG A 61 -9.67 -1.73 14.47
CA ARG A 61 -10.19 -0.34 14.42
C ARG A 61 -9.19 0.67 13.86
N ARG A 62 -7.90 0.35 13.90
CA ARG A 62 -6.80 1.22 13.43
C ARG A 62 -6.50 1.04 11.95
N ILE A 63 -7.27 0.21 11.25
CA ILE A 63 -7.03 -0.13 9.85
C ILE A 63 -8.27 0.09 9.01
N THR A 64 -8.23 1.21 8.29
CA THR A 64 -9.15 1.53 7.20
C THR A 64 -8.37 1.58 5.90
N LEU A 65 -8.88 0.90 4.87
CA LEU A 65 -8.26 0.78 3.55
C LEU A 65 -9.18 1.36 2.47
N LEU A 66 -8.59 1.85 1.39
CA LEU A 66 -9.28 2.39 0.22
C LEU A 66 -8.88 1.64 -1.04
N TYR A 67 -9.85 1.10 -1.75
CA TYR A 67 -9.72 0.71 -3.15
C TYR A 67 -10.31 1.81 -4.04
N LYS A 68 -9.50 2.45 -4.88
CA LYS A 68 -10.01 3.48 -5.81
C LYS A 68 -10.56 2.82 -7.08
N ASN A 69 -11.70 3.28 -7.60
CA ASN A 69 -12.40 2.65 -8.73
C ASN A 69 -11.55 2.46 -10.01
N LYS A 70 -10.53 3.30 -10.23
CA LYS A 70 -9.64 3.21 -11.40
C LYS A 70 -8.52 2.17 -11.26
N GLN A 71 -8.35 1.58 -10.08
CA GLN A 71 -7.34 0.55 -9.88
C GLN A 71 -7.89 -0.79 -10.39
N LYS A 72 -7.04 -1.58 -11.04
CA LYS A 72 -7.43 -2.93 -11.46
C LYS A 72 -7.45 -3.85 -10.25
N SER A 73 -8.52 -4.61 -10.08
CA SER A 73 -8.59 -5.76 -9.17
C SER A 73 -8.63 -7.05 -9.99
N ASP A 74 -8.15 -8.13 -9.40
CA ASP A 74 -8.14 -9.45 -10.03
C ASP A 74 -9.09 -10.38 -9.28
N THR A 75 -10.05 -10.97 -9.99
CA THR A 75 -10.90 -12.05 -9.47
C THR A 75 -10.25 -13.38 -9.82
N LEU A 76 -10.03 -14.21 -8.81
CA LEU A 76 -9.28 -15.47 -8.92
C LEU A 76 -10.06 -16.63 -8.31
N PRO A 77 -9.86 -17.86 -8.79
CA PRO A 77 -10.47 -19.04 -8.19
C PRO A 77 -9.87 -19.32 -6.81
N LEU A 78 -10.69 -19.77 -5.86
CA LEU A 78 -10.33 -19.99 -4.45
C LEU A 78 -9.14 -20.96 -4.28
N SER A 79 -8.95 -21.89 -5.21
CA SER A 79 -7.79 -22.79 -5.24
C SER A 79 -6.43 -22.07 -5.31
N LYS A 80 -6.40 -20.81 -5.76
CA LYS A 80 -5.20 -19.96 -5.80
C LYS A 80 -4.96 -19.19 -4.50
N LEU A 81 -5.89 -19.17 -3.55
CA LEU A 81 -5.76 -18.43 -2.30
C LEU A 81 -4.52 -18.85 -1.50
N LYS A 82 -4.16 -20.14 -1.54
CA LYS A 82 -2.96 -20.69 -0.89
C LYS A 82 -1.65 -20.07 -1.37
N ASN A 83 -1.64 -19.40 -2.52
CA ASN A 83 -0.47 -18.71 -3.05
C ASN A 83 -0.22 -17.36 -2.36
N TYR A 84 -1.15 -16.90 -1.52
CA TYR A 84 -1.08 -15.61 -0.84
C TYR A 84 -0.75 -15.80 0.64
N LYS A 85 0.34 -15.17 1.08
CA LYS A 85 0.73 -15.15 2.50
C LYS A 85 0.04 -13.98 3.19
N ILE A 86 -1.05 -14.27 3.90
CA ILE A 86 -1.77 -13.28 4.70
C ILE A 86 -0.83 -12.75 5.79
N THR A 87 -0.78 -11.43 5.90
CA THR A 87 0.07 -10.70 6.86
C THR A 87 -0.72 -10.46 8.14
N PRO A 88 -0.28 -11.01 9.28
CA PRO A 88 -0.89 -10.70 10.57
C PRO A 88 -0.72 -9.21 10.89
N ILE A 89 -1.78 -8.56 11.32
CA ILE A 89 -1.79 -7.14 11.68
C ILE A 89 -0.76 -6.84 12.79
N SER A 90 -0.59 -7.75 13.74
CA SER A 90 0.41 -7.64 14.82
C SER A 90 1.86 -7.55 14.36
N LYS A 91 2.17 -7.94 13.11
CA LYS A 91 3.53 -7.86 12.56
C LYS A 91 3.84 -6.53 11.88
N LEU A 92 2.85 -5.67 11.67
CA LEU A 92 3.03 -4.46 10.87
C LEU A 92 4.03 -3.50 11.47
N ASP A 93 3.96 -3.23 12.78
CA ASP A 93 4.85 -2.29 13.44
C ASP A 93 6.31 -2.74 13.34
N ALA A 94 6.59 -4.02 13.60
CA ALA A 94 7.93 -4.59 13.44
C ALA A 94 8.42 -4.52 11.99
N MET A 95 7.57 -4.79 11.01
CA MET A 95 7.90 -4.68 9.58
C MET A 95 8.19 -3.23 9.17
N MET A 96 7.46 -2.27 9.73
CA MET A 96 7.72 -0.84 9.50
C MET A 96 9.05 -0.43 10.10
N GLU A 97 9.31 -0.79 11.35
CA GLU A 97 10.56 -0.46 12.03
C GLU A 97 11.77 -1.05 11.30
N GLU A 98 11.70 -2.31 10.86
CA GLU A 98 12.73 -2.93 10.03
C GLU A 98 12.96 -2.12 8.75
N TRP A 99 11.89 -1.78 8.04
CA TRP A 99 12.00 -1.02 6.79
C TRP A 99 12.63 0.37 7.01
N TYR A 100 12.23 1.10 8.06
CA TYR A 100 12.82 2.39 8.37
C TYR A 100 14.30 2.27 8.74
N LYS A 101 14.69 1.24 9.50
CA LYS A 101 16.11 0.97 9.82
C LYS A 101 16.92 0.73 8.56
N THR A 102 16.43 -0.10 7.63
CA THR A 102 17.14 -0.41 6.39
C THR A 102 17.23 0.78 5.43
N ASN A 103 16.26 1.70 5.47
CA ASN A 103 16.20 2.85 4.54
C ASN A 103 16.61 4.17 5.22
N TYR A 104 17.14 4.11 6.44
CA TYR A 104 17.37 5.28 7.29
C TYR A 104 18.20 6.36 6.58
N GLU A 105 19.34 5.98 5.99
CA GLU A 105 20.24 6.93 5.33
C GLU A 105 19.60 7.65 4.14
N VAL A 106 18.79 6.94 3.34
CA VAL A 106 18.13 7.53 2.18
C VAL A 106 17.04 8.49 2.62
N ILE A 107 16.34 8.14 3.71
CA ILE A 107 15.28 8.95 4.31
C ILE A 107 15.87 10.23 4.92
N THR A 108 16.97 10.15 5.68
CA THR A 108 17.58 11.31 6.35
C THR A 108 18.34 12.25 5.41
N LYS A 109 18.92 11.73 4.32
CA LYS A 109 19.62 12.56 3.32
C LYS A 109 18.67 13.30 2.37
N GLY A 110 17.48 12.76 2.11
CA GLY A 110 16.61 13.25 1.04
C GLY A 110 15.49 14.20 1.45
N LYS A 111 14.97 14.12 2.69
CA LYS A 111 13.81 14.91 3.14
C LYS A 111 13.90 15.12 4.66
N GLY A 112 13.76 16.38 5.09
CA GLY A 112 13.76 16.75 6.51
C GLY A 112 12.82 15.87 7.34
N LEU A 113 13.22 15.62 8.60
CA LEU A 113 12.55 14.82 9.63
C LEU A 113 11.13 14.33 9.23
N PHE A 114 11.06 13.12 8.71
CA PHE A 114 9.79 12.42 8.48
C PHE A 114 9.13 12.12 9.83
N HIS A 115 8.27 13.04 10.29
CA HIS A 115 7.54 12.89 11.55
C HIS A 115 6.31 11.97 11.47
N TYR A 116 6.10 11.22 10.39
CA TYR A 116 4.89 10.41 10.24
C TYR A 116 5.20 9.02 9.68
N ARG A 117 4.80 8.00 10.46
CA ARG A 117 4.85 6.57 10.12
C ARG A 117 3.81 6.27 9.02
N ASP A 118 4.00 6.82 7.82
CA ASP A 118 3.11 6.60 6.68
C ASP A 118 3.30 5.19 6.09
N ARG A 119 2.37 4.29 6.40
CA ARG A 119 2.24 2.93 5.89
C ARG A 119 2.11 2.88 4.36
N ASN A 120 1.60 3.92 3.70
CA ASN A 120 1.56 3.97 2.24
C ASN A 120 2.95 4.16 1.62
N ILE A 121 3.92 4.72 2.35
CA ILE A 121 5.32 4.81 1.91
C ILE A 121 6.00 3.44 2.07
N VAL A 122 5.73 2.77 3.19
CA VAL A 122 6.37 1.49 3.54
C VAL A 122 5.80 0.31 2.75
N PHE A 123 4.48 0.26 2.56
CA PHE A 123 3.79 -0.94 2.10
C PHE A 123 3.15 -0.79 0.72
N LYS A 124 3.29 -1.83 -0.10
CA LYS A 124 2.37 -2.14 -1.19
C LYS A 124 1.30 -3.07 -0.61
N THR A 125 0.08 -2.54 -0.48
CA THR A 125 -0.97 -3.20 0.30
C THR A 125 -2.03 -3.78 -0.62
N PHE A 126 -2.39 -5.03 -0.36
CA PHE A 126 -3.47 -5.72 -1.04
C PHE A 126 -4.49 -6.25 -0.03
N LEU A 127 -5.76 -6.16 -0.39
CA LEU A 127 -6.86 -6.73 0.37
C LEU A 127 -7.47 -7.88 -0.42
N ILE A 128 -7.68 -9.01 0.24
CA ILE A 128 -8.30 -10.21 -0.32
C ILE A 128 -9.71 -10.31 0.26
N GLU A 129 -10.72 -10.36 -0.59
CA GLU A 129 -12.12 -10.60 -0.20
C GLU A 129 -12.60 -11.90 -0.85
N ILE A 130 -13.02 -12.86 -0.04
CA ILE A 130 -13.71 -14.05 -0.55
C ILE A 130 -15.15 -13.62 -0.87
N ILE A 131 -15.52 -13.66 -2.16
CA ILE A 131 -16.83 -13.17 -2.63
C ILE A 131 -17.87 -14.29 -2.76
N ASN A 132 -17.42 -15.54 -2.88
CA ASN A 132 -18.25 -16.74 -2.86
C ASN A 132 -17.39 -17.99 -2.56
N ASP A 133 -17.99 -19.17 -2.59
CA ASP A 133 -17.36 -20.48 -2.35
C ASP A 133 -16.30 -20.86 -3.41
N LYS A 134 -16.26 -20.16 -4.54
CA LYS A 134 -15.39 -20.49 -5.70
C LYS A 134 -14.34 -19.42 -5.99
N GLN A 135 -14.51 -18.20 -5.52
CA GLN A 135 -13.75 -17.03 -5.98
C GLN A 135 -13.44 -16.05 -4.86
N PHE A 136 -12.30 -15.37 -5.03
CA PHE A 136 -11.92 -14.21 -4.23
C PHE A 136 -11.42 -13.10 -5.15
N VAL A 137 -11.42 -11.87 -4.62
CA VAL A 137 -10.91 -10.69 -5.31
C VAL A 137 -9.68 -10.16 -4.58
N VAL A 138 -8.66 -9.75 -5.33
CA VAL A 138 -7.48 -9.05 -4.82
C VAL A 138 -7.58 -7.57 -5.20
N TYR A 139 -7.75 -6.72 -4.21
CA TYR A 139 -7.79 -5.27 -4.37
C TYR A 139 -6.42 -4.68 -4.04
N PRO A 140 -5.77 -3.91 -4.94
CA PRO A 140 -4.74 -2.99 -4.52
C PRO A 140 -5.38 -1.87 -3.70
N VAL A 141 -4.88 -1.60 -2.50
CA VAL A 141 -5.49 -0.63 -1.59
C VAL A 141 -4.47 0.32 -0.99
N THR A 142 -4.94 1.46 -0.51
CA THR A 142 -4.14 2.42 0.26
C THR A 142 -4.70 2.58 1.66
N TRP A 143 -3.82 2.74 2.63
CA TRP A 143 -4.15 3.06 4.02
C TRP A 143 -4.80 4.45 4.12
N ARG A 144 -5.93 4.54 4.83
CA ARG A 144 -6.64 5.79 5.12
C ARG A 144 -6.37 6.24 6.56
N ASN A 145 -6.64 7.52 6.82
CA ASN A 145 -6.67 8.14 8.16
C ASN A 145 -5.40 7.93 9.00
N GLN A 146 -4.24 7.80 8.38
CA GLN A 146 -2.99 7.43 9.07
C GLN A 146 -2.43 8.48 10.04
N ASN A 147 -2.90 9.72 9.92
CA ASN A 147 -2.52 10.85 10.77
C ASN A 147 -3.75 11.50 11.42
N ALA A 148 -4.90 10.81 11.47
CA ALA A 148 -6.03 11.29 12.24
C ALA A 148 -5.70 11.08 13.72
N THR A 149 -5.43 12.17 14.43
CA THR A 149 -5.50 12.22 15.89
C THR A 149 -6.96 12.19 16.30
N ASP A 150 -7.31 11.32 17.24
CA ASP A 150 -8.59 11.38 17.95
C ASP A 150 -8.72 12.69 18.73
#